data_AF-A0A7S1FIS7-F1
#
_entry.id   AF-A0A7S1FIS7-F1
#
_cell.length_a   1.000
_cell.length_b   1.000
_cell.length_c   1.000
_cell.angle_alpha   90.00
_cell.angle_beta   90.00
_cell.angle_gamma   90.00
#
_symmetry.space_group_name_H-M   'P 1'
#
loop_
_entity.id
_entity.type
_entity.pdbx_description
1 polymer ?
#
loop_
_entity_poly.entity_id
_entity_poly.type
_entity_poly.pdbx_seq_one_letter_code
_entity_poly.pdbx_strand_id
1 'polypeptide(L)'
;MNTGWFTPPSMAVIGQPIIVPLGSQQQVAAQTRRPSVPLQAQQQGQYVQPRQQAAPVPVPAAPTYVGSARAPLPSAPEPAPEASPDKPSEPWLLPEAQLQRKTMLGLLEPQAAKFVAENEFISLGCYCGVSRSLQCLGLKKYSYPFDWIRSPGFGIIHCLETSFADFLTFTVQQDAGNVGMLFGKAHWGGSFWHHDPTKPKTKTDFIRRAERLYGNHEVPPEKARCFVWAINSTRELDDSVRLRDTLCQALPMCEVRLLVLIDLQTTPRPICISAEPNILFCTIHESVLANNGVNWTMQKQSELYAEAIAFAIRYWSRTPGTEGVVAEVDSLRDICSMIDSFDGGVPATELYFPRRFQGQEMAIQRVHRPSHEPSVVPVANMTNGTDPDERAAHNGLRKLLSHVITPNQVPIPVEHEMLWAPGVSRGTSRAASRSASPAPSRQSVAPVCY
;
A
#
# COMPACT_ATOMS: atom_id res chain seq x y z
N MET A 1 -4.53 -37.02 4.41
CA MET A 1 -4.76 -35.66 3.89
C MET A 1 -3.62 -34.80 4.40
N ASN A 2 -2.93 -34.06 3.53
CA ASN A 2 -1.58 -33.57 3.80
C ASN A 2 -1.59 -32.04 3.94
N THR A 3 -1.60 -31.51 5.16
CA THR A 3 -1.64 -30.07 5.44
C THR A 3 -0.25 -29.44 5.31
N GLY A 4 0.24 -29.39 4.08
CA GLY A 4 1.57 -28.87 3.73
C GLY A 4 1.66 -27.34 3.71
N TRP A 5 1.55 -26.69 4.87
CA TRP A 5 2.24 -25.42 5.06
C TRP A 5 3.72 -25.73 5.30
N PHE A 6 4.62 -25.08 4.56
CA PHE A 6 6.01 -25.52 4.38
C PHE A 6 6.76 -25.78 5.70
N THR A 7 7.13 -27.03 5.95
CA THR A 7 8.31 -27.34 6.76
C THR A 7 9.58 -27.08 5.94
N PRO A 8 10.54 -26.30 6.45
CA PRO A 8 11.82 -26.14 5.77
C PRO A 8 12.60 -27.47 5.77
N PRO A 9 13.40 -27.76 4.73
CA PRO A 9 14.18 -29.00 4.66
C PRO A 9 15.21 -29.06 5.79
N SER A 10 15.25 -30.20 6.48
CA SER A 10 16.24 -30.48 7.52
C SER A 10 17.66 -30.41 6.96
N MET A 11 18.46 -29.45 7.43
CA MET A 11 19.88 -29.39 7.07
C MET A 11 20.65 -30.46 7.85
N ALA A 12 21.32 -31.33 7.11
CA ALA A 12 22.21 -32.34 7.67
C ALA A 12 23.40 -31.69 8.39
N VAL A 13 23.65 -32.13 9.63
CA VAL A 13 24.81 -31.71 10.43
C VAL A 13 26.08 -32.32 9.83
N ILE A 14 26.99 -31.48 9.32
CA ILE A 14 28.32 -31.89 8.84
C ILE A 14 29.39 -30.91 9.35
N GLY A 15 30.49 -31.46 9.89
CA GLY A 15 31.79 -30.80 9.93
C GLY A 15 32.16 -30.10 11.24
N GLN A 16 33.19 -30.62 11.91
CA GLN A 16 33.87 -29.91 13.00
C GLN A 16 34.84 -28.83 12.46
N PRO A 17 35.17 -27.80 13.25
CA PRO A 17 36.09 -26.73 12.83
C PRO A 17 37.54 -27.21 12.81
N ILE A 18 38.25 -26.94 11.71
CA ILE A 18 39.70 -27.08 11.62
C ILE A 18 40.35 -25.84 12.24
N ILE A 19 41.21 -26.05 13.24
CA ILE A 19 42.03 -25.00 13.85
C ILE A 19 43.24 -24.74 12.93
N VAL A 20 43.46 -23.46 12.57
CA VAL A 20 44.64 -22.99 11.82
C VAL A 20 45.26 -21.82 12.59
N PRO A 21 46.60 -21.76 12.77
CA PRO A 21 47.20 -20.92 13.80
C PRO A 21 47.31 -19.42 13.46
N LEU A 22 47.41 -18.63 14.53
CA LEU A 22 47.50 -17.17 14.52
C LEU A 22 48.85 -16.70 13.93
N GLY A 23 48.80 -15.93 12.83
CA GLY A 23 49.96 -15.32 12.19
C GLY A 23 50.24 -13.88 12.66
N SER A 24 51.51 -13.59 12.91
CA SER A 24 52.09 -12.35 13.44
C SER A 24 51.59 -11.00 12.87
N GLN A 25 51.62 -9.99 13.75
CA GLN A 25 51.49 -8.56 13.47
C GLN A 25 52.37 -8.06 12.31
N GLN A 26 51.88 -7.06 11.56
CA GLN A 26 52.75 -6.04 10.99
C GLN A 26 52.07 -4.66 11.07
N GLN A 27 52.64 -3.75 11.86
CA GLN A 27 52.17 -2.37 11.96
C GLN A 27 52.63 -1.57 10.72
N VAL A 28 51.70 -0.90 10.05
CA VAL A 28 52.03 0.13 9.06
C VAL A 28 51.37 1.43 9.48
N ALA A 29 52.18 2.41 9.88
CA ALA A 29 51.72 3.73 10.25
C ALA A 29 51.38 4.55 9.00
N ALA A 30 50.12 5.01 8.87
CA ALA A 30 49.68 5.90 7.81
C ALA A 30 49.32 7.29 8.39
N GLN A 31 50.13 8.30 8.07
CA GLN A 31 49.92 9.68 8.50
C GLN A 31 48.75 10.31 7.73
N THR A 32 47.69 10.71 8.42
CA THR A 32 46.57 11.44 7.81
C THR A 32 46.85 12.95 7.80
N ARG A 33 47.21 13.50 6.63
CA ARG A 33 47.23 14.96 6.42
C ARG A 33 45.80 15.45 6.15
N ARG A 34 45.28 16.32 7.03
CA ARG A 34 44.03 17.08 6.78
C ARG A 34 44.32 18.32 5.93
N PRO A 35 43.59 18.59 4.84
CA PRO A 35 43.53 19.93 4.26
C PRO A 35 42.53 20.79 5.03
N SER A 36 42.96 21.98 5.43
CA SER A 36 42.11 23.02 6.03
C SER A 36 41.45 23.88 4.94
N VAL A 37 40.13 24.03 4.98
CA VAL A 37 39.37 24.97 4.12
C VAL A 37 38.97 26.19 4.96
N PRO A 38 39.25 27.43 4.53
CA PRO A 38 38.89 28.64 5.26
C PRO A 38 37.41 29.02 5.08
N LEU A 39 36.80 29.63 6.11
CA LEU A 39 35.39 30.01 6.12
C LEU A 39 35.23 31.52 6.36
N GLN A 40 35.01 32.26 5.28
CA GLN A 40 34.59 33.68 5.16
C GLN A 40 33.89 33.79 3.79
N ALA A 41 32.81 34.53 3.54
CA ALA A 41 31.85 35.24 4.39
C ALA A 41 30.46 35.04 3.70
N GLN A 42 29.40 35.86 3.76
CA GLN A 42 29.10 37.16 4.38
C GLN A 42 27.57 37.25 4.58
N GLN A 43 27.07 38.16 5.42
CA GLN A 43 25.64 38.45 5.56
C GLN A 43 25.20 39.60 4.65
N GLN A 44 24.04 39.47 3.99
CA GLN A 44 23.18 40.61 3.63
C GLN A 44 21.71 40.21 3.84
N GLY A 45 21.02 40.91 4.74
CA GLY A 45 19.59 40.71 4.97
C GLY A 45 18.75 41.63 4.08
N GLN A 46 17.67 41.10 3.50
CA GLN A 46 16.62 41.91 2.89
C GLN A 46 15.36 41.90 3.77
N TYR A 47 14.83 43.10 4.02
CA TYR A 47 13.58 43.30 4.74
C TYR A 47 12.40 42.80 3.91
N VAL A 48 11.57 41.94 4.49
CA VAL A 48 10.26 41.57 3.94
C VAL A 48 9.19 42.47 4.56
N GLN A 49 8.40 43.15 3.73
CA GLN A 49 7.29 43.99 4.19
C GLN A 49 6.11 43.15 4.71
N PRO A 50 5.36 43.61 5.74
CA PRO A 50 4.17 42.92 6.20
C PRO A 50 3.04 42.99 5.16
N ARG A 51 2.51 41.83 4.79
CA ARG A 51 1.42 41.66 3.82
C ARG A 51 0.09 42.03 4.47
N GLN A 52 -0.69 42.90 3.81
CA GLN A 52 -2.03 43.30 4.29
C GLN A 52 -2.97 42.08 4.38
N GLN A 53 -3.74 42.01 5.46
CA GLN A 53 -4.75 40.96 5.68
C GLN A 53 -5.97 41.23 4.78
N ALA A 54 -6.36 40.22 4.00
CA ALA A 54 -7.59 40.25 3.22
C ALA A 54 -8.80 39.86 4.10
N ALA A 55 -9.96 40.45 3.81
CA ALA A 55 -11.21 40.16 4.51
C ALA A 55 -11.69 38.70 4.32
N PRO A 56 -12.44 38.13 5.27
CA PRO A 56 -12.93 36.75 5.17
C PRO A 56 -13.97 36.60 4.06
N VAL A 57 -13.79 35.59 3.20
CA VAL A 57 -14.76 35.16 2.19
C VAL A 57 -15.88 34.35 2.87
N PRO A 58 -17.17 34.58 2.55
CA PRO A 58 -18.27 33.81 3.14
C PRO A 58 -18.24 32.34 2.70
N VAL A 59 -18.47 31.44 3.66
CA VAL A 59 -18.58 30.00 3.42
C VAL A 59 -19.94 29.68 2.80
N PRO A 60 -20.02 29.03 1.63
CA PRO A 60 -21.30 28.62 1.07
C PRO A 60 -21.93 27.49 1.89
N ALA A 61 -23.26 27.50 2.01
CA ALA A 61 -24.01 26.47 2.72
C ALA A 61 -23.93 25.11 2.00
N ALA A 62 -24.01 24.01 2.77
CA ALA A 62 -23.99 22.66 2.22
C ALA A 62 -25.18 22.41 1.28
N PRO A 63 -25.00 21.70 0.14
CA PRO A 63 -26.07 21.46 -0.81
C PRO A 63 -27.09 20.44 -0.27
N THR A 64 -28.35 20.87 -0.15
CA THR A 64 -29.48 19.97 0.14
C THR A 64 -29.69 19.04 -1.05
N TYR A 65 -29.42 17.75 -0.89
CA TYR A 65 -29.53 16.77 -1.98
C TYR A 65 -31.00 16.42 -2.26
N VAL A 66 -31.62 17.13 -3.20
CA VAL A 66 -33.00 16.86 -3.63
C VAL A 66 -32.99 15.62 -4.54
N GLY A 67 -33.82 14.62 -4.21
CA GLY A 67 -33.84 13.33 -4.89
C GLY A 67 -34.11 13.44 -6.40
N SER A 68 -33.07 13.20 -7.20
CA SER A 68 -33.17 13.20 -8.67
C SER A 68 -33.82 11.92 -9.18
N ALA A 69 -34.64 12.04 -10.23
CA ALA A 69 -35.32 10.91 -10.84
C ALA A 69 -34.32 9.89 -11.43
N ARG A 70 -34.66 8.60 -11.33
CA ARG A 70 -33.84 7.49 -11.85
C ARG A 70 -33.51 7.70 -13.33
N ALA A 71 -32.25 8.00 -13.63
CA ALA A 71 -31.72 7.98 -14.98
C ALA A 71 -31.84 6.56 -15.59
N PRO A 72 -31.96 6.43 -16.92
CA PRO A 72 -31.98 5.12 -17.58
C PRO A 72 -30.73 4.32 -17.25
N LEU A 73 -30.91 3.01 -17.05
CA LEU A 73 -29.83 2.08 -16.69
C LEU A 73 -28.71 2.16 -17.73
N PRO A 74 -27.44 2.34 -17.31
CA PRO A 74 -26.32 2.38 -18.25
C PRO A 74 -26.17 1.03 -18.96
N SER A 75 -25.62 1.08 -20.19
CA SER A 75 -25.22 -0.09 -20.96
C SER A 75 -24.27 -0.99 -20.15
N ALA A 76 -24.27 -2.29 -20.46
CA ALA A 76 -23.47 -3.30 -19.75
C ALA A 76 -22.02 -2.83 -19.51
N PRO A 77 -21.47 -3.02 -18.29
CA PRO A 77 -20.21 -2.43 -17.90
C PRO A 77 -19.07 -2.95 -18.78
N GLU A 78 -18.34 -2.02 -19.40
CA GLU A 78 -17.15 -2.34 -20.18
C GLU A 78 -16.09 -2.96 -19.25
N PRO A 79 -15.62 -4.20 -19.51
CA PRO A 79 -14.71 -4.92 -18.62
C PRO A 79 -13.36 -4.19 -18.57
N ALA A 80 -12.88 -3.87 -17.36
CA ALA A 80 -11.82 -2.88 -17.14
C ALA A 80 -10.56 -3.04 -18.02
N PRO A 81 -10.34 -2.15 -19.02
CA PRO A 81 -9.17 -2.20 -19.88
C PRO A 81 -8.31 -0.94 -19.73
N GLU A 82 -7.28 -0.98 -18.88
CA GLU A 82 -6.08 -0.15 -19.06
C GLU A 82 -4.80 -1.01 -19.01
N ALA A 83 -4.86 -2.18 -19.65
CA ALA A 83 -3.67 -2.71 -20.30
C ALA A 83 -3.35 -1.76 -21.46
N SER A 84 -2.25 -1.00 -21.36
CA SER A 84 -1.74 -0.20 -22.48
C SER A 84 -1.53 -1.14 -23.68
N PRO A 85 -2.02 -0.78 -24.88
CA PRO A 85 -2.02 -1.69 -26.04
C PRO A 85 -0.61 -2.07 -26.51
N ASP A 86 0.42 -1.35 -26.07
CA ASP A 86 1.83 -1.58 -26.41
C ASP A 86 2.58 -2.46 -25.39
N LYS A 87 1.95 -2.85 -24.28
CA LYS A 87 2.60 -3.73 -23.30
C LYS A 87 2.57 -5.18 -23.79
N PRO A 88 3.70 -5.90 -23.81
CA PRO A 88 3.72 -7.31 -24.15
C PRO A 88 2.81 -8.08 -23.19
N SER A 89 2.04 -9.03 -23.73
CA SER A 89 1.13 -9.88 -22.96
C SER A 89 1.88 -10.55 -21.81
N GLU A 90 1.47 -10.27 -20.57
CA GLU A 90 2.03 -10.83 -19.35
C GLU A 90 1.42 -12.23 -19.12
N PRO A 91 2.12 -13.35 -19.44
CA PRO A 91 1.44 -14.65 -19.57
C PRO A 91 0.84 -15.17 -18.27
N TRP A 92 1.45 -14.78 -17.13
CA TRP A 92 1.00 -15.10 -15.78
C TRP A 92 -0.31 -14.43 -15.35
N LEU A 93 -0.80 -13.47 -16.14
CA LEU A 93 -2.10 -12.80 -15.97
C LEU A 93 -3.18 -13.30 -16.95
N LEU A 94 -2.87 -14.23 -17.86
CA LEU A 94 -3.87 -14.79 -18.77
C LEU A 94 -4.95 -15.60 -18.01
N PRO A 95 -6.19 -15.70 -18.52
CA PRO A 95 -7.28 -16.42 -17.85
C PRO A 95 -6.93 -17.85 -17.43
N GLU A 96 -6.14 -18.56 -18.24
CA GLU A 96 -5.67 -19.92 -17.93
C GLU A 96 -4.74 -19.94 -16.69
N ALA A 97 -3.77 -19.03 -16.61
CA ALA A 97 -2.90 -18.90 -15.46
C ALA A 97 -3.67 -18.46 -14.20
N GLN A 98 -4.68 -17.61 -14.35
CA GLN A 98 -5.60 -17.25 -13.26
C GLN A 98 -6.40 -18.47 -12.78
N LEU A 99 -6.93 -19.29 -13.70
CA LEU A 99 -7.72 -20.48 -13.38
C LEU A 99 -6.86 -21.55 -12.68
N GLN A 100 -5.65 -21.80 -13.17
CA GLN A 100 -4.67 -22.68 -12.53
C GLN A 100 -4.38 -22.20 -11.10
N ARG A 101 -4.09 -20.91 -10.92
CA ARG A 101 -3.77 -20.33 -9.60
C ARG A 101 -4.97 -20.37 -8.65
N LYS A 102 -6.20 -20.07 -9.12
CA LYS A 102 -7.45 -20.26 -8.35
C LYS A 102 -7.63 -21.71 -7.90
N THR A 103 -7.33 -22.67 -8.78
CA THR A 103 -7.44 -24.11 -8.48
C THR A 103 -6.44 -24.52 -7.41
N MET A 104 -5.18 -24.16 -7.57
CA MET A 104 -4.10 -24.50 -6.61
C MET A 104 -4.32 -23.88 -5.23
N LEU A 105 -4.93 -22.69 -5.15
CA LEU A 105 -5.17 -21.98 -3.90
C LEU A 105 -6.55 -22.24 -3.27
N GLY A 106 -7.33 -23.19 -3.78
CA GLY A 106 -8.63 -23.58 -3.23
C GLY A 106 -9.76 -22.57 -3.46
N LEU A 107 -9.60 -21.61 -4.39
CA LEU A 107 -10.60 -20.57 -4.69
C LEU A 107 -11.78 -21.05 -5.55
N LEU A 108 -11.71 -22.28 -6.06
CA LEU A 108 -12.82 -22.95 -6.76
C LEU A 108 -13.65 -23.85 -5.83
N GLU A 109 -13.28 -23.98 -4.56
CA GLU A 109 -14.09 -24.71 -3.57
C GLU A 109 -15.42 -23.98 -3.33
N PRO A 110 -16.55 -24.69 -3.08
CA PRO A 110 -17.89 -24.07 -3.13
C PRO A 110 -18.07 -22.85 -2.22
N GLN A 111 -17.53 -22.89 -1.00
CA GLN A 111 -17.58 -21.79 -0.04
C GLN A 111 -16.76 -20.58 -0.51
N ALA A 112 -15.51 -20.80 -0.94
CA ALA A 112 -14.62 -19.75 -1.41
C ALA A 112 -15.11 -19.12 -2.72
N ALA A 113 -15.59 -19.94 -3.66
CA ALA A 113 -16.16 -19.49 -4.93
C ALA A 113 -17.43 -18.64 -4.71
N LYS A 114 -18.32 -19.08 -3.80
CA LYS A 114 -19.50 -18.30 -3.39
C LYS A 114 -19.08 -16.96 -2.78
N PHE A 115 -18.15 -16.96 -1.83
CA PHE A 115 -17.64 -15.74 -1.20
C PHE A 115 -17.04 -14.76 -2.24
N VAL A 116 -16.28 -15.27 -3.22
CA VAL A 116 -15.72 -14.46 -4.32
C VAL A 116 -16.80 -13.84 -5.21
N ALA A 117 -17.90 -14.56 -5.48
CA ALA A 117 -19.03 -14.02 -6.24
C ALA A 117 -19.81 -12.95 -5.44
N GLU A 118 -19.95 -13.15 -4.12
CA GLU A 118 -20.71 -12.29 -3.21
C GLU A 118 -19.96 -11.00 -2.82
N ASN A 119 -18.62 -10.98 -2.88
CA ASN A 119 -17.80 -9.82 -2.53
C ASN A 119 -17.24 -9.05 -3.75
N GLU A 120 -16.81 -7.81 -3.51
CA GLU A 120 -15.95 -7.02 -4.39
C GLU A 120 -14.57 -6.84 -3.76
N PHE A 121 -13.50 -6.94 -4.56
CA PHE A 121 -12.12 -6.91 -4.06
C PHE A 121 -11.40 -5.63 -4.49
N ILE A 122 -10.94 -4.87 -3.51
CA ILE A 122 -10.47 -3.49 -3.72
C ILE A 122 -9.04 -3.32 -3.19
N SER A 123 -8.14 -2.83 -4.04
CA SER A 123 -6.80 -2.39 -3.62
C SER A 123 -6.88 -1.03 -2.93
N LEU A 124 -6.28 -0.91 -1.74
CA LEU A 124 -6.03 0.37 -1.07
C LEU A 124 -4.62 0.94 -1.35
N GLY A 125 -3.89 0.33 -2.29
CA GLY A 125 -2.62 0.86 -2.78
C GLY A 125 -1.44 0.52 -1.90
N CYS A 126 -0.74 1.54 -1.40
CA CYS A 126 0.68 1.57 -1.02
C CYS A 126 1.62 1.23 -2.18
N TYR A 127 1.34 0.14 -2.90
CA TYR A 127 2.13 -0.35 -4.00
C TYR A 127 1.26 -1.08 -5.04
N CYS A 128 1.61 -0.96 -6.33
CA CYS A 128 0.85 -1.55 -7.43
C CYS A 128 0.83 -3.09 -7.44
N GLY A 129 1.69 -3.75 -6.66
CA GLY A 129 1.65 -5.18 -6.41
C GLY A 129 0.29 -5.68 -5.90
N VAL A 130 -0.42 -4.92 -5.06
CA VAL A 130 -1.76 -5.31 -4.57
C VAL A 130 -2.75 -5.44 -5.73
N SER A 131 -2.83 -4.41 -6.57
CA SER A 131 -3.69 -4.38 -7.76
C SER A 131 -3.33 -5.49 -8.76
N ARG A 132 -2.03 -5.77 -8.93
CA ARG A 132 -1.53 -6.89 -9.75
C ARG A 132 -1.90 -8.25 -9.18
N SER A 133 -1.91 -8.41 -7.86
CA SER A 133 -2.30 -9.67 -7.19
C SER A 133 -3.79 -9.97 -7.39
N LEU A 134 -4.64 -8.94 -7.35
CA LEU A 134 -6.05 -9.07 -7.69
C LEU A 134 -6.27 -9.43 -9.18
N GLN A 135 -5.39 -8.98 -10.10
CA GLN A 135 -5.38 -9.46 -11.49
C GLN A 135 -4.87 -10.91 -11.62
N CYS A 136 -3.81 -11.25 -10.89
CA CYS A 136 -3.17 -12.57 -10.81
C CYS A 136 -4.16 -13.67 -10.40
N LEU A 137 -5.13 -13.31 -9.56
CA LEU A 137 -6.25 -14.13 -9.11
C LEU A 137 -7.55 -13.91 -9.90
N GLY A 138 -7.61 -13.08 -10.95
CA GLY A 138 -8.85 -12.80 -11.66
C GLY A 138 -10.01 -12.33 -10.75
N LEU A 139 -9.67 -11.55 -9.72
CA LEU A 139 -10.59 -10.92 -8.75
C LEU A 139 -10.82 -9.44 -9.07
N LYS A 140 -9.87 -8.80 -9.76
CA LYS A 140 -9.96 -7.39 -10.16
C LYS A 140 -10.95 -7.20 -11.32
N LYS A 141 -12.22 -6.92 -10.99
CA LYS A 141 -13.27 -6.56 -11.97
C LYS A 141 -13.11 -5.11 -12.45
N TYR A 142 -12.71 -4.23 -11.54
CA TYR A 142 -12.72 -2.78 -11.72
C TYR A 142 -11.44 -2.10 -11.21
N SER A 143 -11.24 -0.84 -11.63
CA SER A 143 -10.22 0.05 -11.06
C SER A 143 -10.80 0.95 -9.96
N TYR A 144 -9.99 1.29 -8.97
CA TYR A 144 -10.33 2.04 -7.77
C TYR A 144 -9.29 3.15 -7.54
N PRO A 145 -9.54 4.11 -6.64
CA PRO A 145 -8.69 5.30 -6.51
C PRO A 145 -7.23 4.97 -6.20
N PHE A 146 -6.98 3.97 -5.36
CA PHE A 146 -5.63 3.63 -4.89
C PHE A 146 -4.90 2.57 -5.74
N ASP A 147 -5.47 2.15 -6.88
CA ASP A 147 -4.68 1.36 -7.82
C ASP A 147 -3.57 2.20 -8.44
N TRP A 148 -2.40 1.59 -8.65
CA TRP A 148 -1.30 2.17 -9.43
C TRP A 148 -0.68 3.46 -8.86
N ILE A 149 -0.88 3.74 -7.56
CA ILE A 149 -0.30 4.90 -6.84
C ILE A 149 0.40 4.46 -5.55
N ARG A 150 1.25 5.34 -5.00
CA ARG A 150 1.79 5.18 -3.64
C ARG A 150 0.86 5.85 -2.64
N SER A 151 0.39 5.11 -1.64
CA SER A 151 -0.49 5.64 -0.59
C SER A 151 -0.09 5.18 0.82
N PRO A 152 0.13 6.10 1.78
CA PRO A 152 0.28 5.75 3.19
C PRO A 152 -1.08 5.49 3.86
N GLY A 153 -1.08 4.80 5.00
CA GLY A 153 -2.29 4.49 5.80
C GLY A 153 -3.13 5.72 6.12
N PHE A 154 -2.54 6.69 6.84
CA PHE A 154 -3.17 7.98 7.12
C PHE A 154 -3.68 8.73 5.88
N GLY A 155 -3.06 8.53 4.71
CA GLY A 155 -3.45 9.18 3.46
C GLY A 155 -4.74 8.60 2.88
N ILE A 156 -4.89 7.28 2.94
CA ILE A 156 -6.13 6.58 2.57
C ILE A 156 -7.28 7.04 3.49
N ILE A 157 -7.01 7.10 4.80
CA ILE A 157 -7.95 7.58 5.81
C ILE A 157 -8.38 9.03 5.51
N HIS A 158 -7.43 9.95 5.29
CA HIS A 158 -7.73 11.34 4.93
C HIS A 158 -8.61 11.43 3.67
N CYS A 159 -8.29 10.67 2.62
CA CYS A 159 -9.11 10.67 1.40
C CYS A 159 -10.55 10.20 1.64
N LEU A 160 -10.76 9.22 2.52
CA LEU A 160 -12.11 8.76 2.88
C LEU A 160 -12.84 9.80 3.75
N GLU A 161 -12.17 10.37 4.76
CA GLU A 161 -12.71 11.40 5.67
C GLU A 161 -13.05 12.72 4.94
N THR A 162 -12.35 13.04 3.85
CA THR A 162 -12.54 14.27 3.05
C THR A 162 -13.31 14.04 1.74
N SER A 163 -13.88 12.85 1.51
CA SER A 163 -14.56 12.48 0.26
C SER A 163 -13.72 12.77 -1.00
N PHE A 164 -12.42 12.48 -0.94
CA PHE A 164 -11.42 12.66 -1.99
C PHE A 164 -11.22 14.11 -2.47
N ALA A 165 -11.65 15.12 -1.69
CA ALA A 165 -11.67 16.53 -2.08
C ALA A 165 -10.34 17.09 -2.64
N ASP A 166 -9.20 16.65 -2.10
CA ASP A 166 -7.86 17.05 -2.53
C ASP A 166 -7.02 15.88 -3.09
N PHE A 167 -7.67 14.78 -3.47
CA PHE A 167 -7.00 13.56 -3.95
C PHE A 167 -6.07 13.81 -5.15
N LEU A 168 -6.48 14.66 -6.10
CA LEU A 168 -5.72 14.97 -7.33
C LEU A 168 -4.73 16.13 -7.16
N THR A 169 -4.42 16.54 -5.92
CA THR A 169 -3.36 17.52 -5.65
C THR A 169 -1.96 16.91 -5.78
N PHE A 170 -0.99 17.75 -6.10
CA PHE A 170 0.44 17.44 -6.03
C PHE A 170 1.23 18.76 -5.93
N THR A 171 2.43 18.72 -5.37
CA THR A 171 3.33 19.89 -5.28
C THR A 171 4.71 19.64 -5.86
N VAL A 172 5.02 18.39 -6.24
CA VAL A 172 6.23 18.00 -6.97
C VAL A 172 5.82 17.34 -8.27
N GLN A 173 6.45 17.75 -9.36
CA GLN A 173 6.45 17.02 -10.63
C GLN A 173 7.90 16.76 -11.02
N GLN A 174 8.28 15.51 -11.24
CA GLN A 174 9.66 15.10 -11.50
C GLN A 174 9.71 13.95 -12.50
N ASP A 175 10.57 14.08 -13.51
CA ASP A 175 10.92 12.96 -14.37
C ASP A 175 11.85 11.99 -13.60
N ALA A 176 11.42 10.74 -13.44
CA ALA A 176 12.17 9.66 -12.82
C ALA A 176 12.77 8.68 -13.85
N GLY A 177 12.93 9.15 -15.10
CA GLY A 177 13.56 8.41 -16.20
C GLY A 177 12.76 7.16 -16.57
N ASN A 178 13.41 6.00 -16.52
CA ASN A 178 12.81 4.72 -16.90
C ASN A 178 11.58 4.31 -16.04
N VAL A 179 11.37 4.96 -14.89
CA VAL A 179 10.21 4.74 -14.02
C VAL A 179 8.98 5.53 -14.52
N GLY A 180 9.18 6.64 -15.23
CA GLY A 180 8.14 7.57 -15.69
C GLY A 180 8.11 8.88 -14.90
N MET A 181 6.96 9.56 -14.92
CA MET A 181 6.76 10.87 -14.30
C MET A 181 6.15 10.71 -12.89
N LEU A 182 6.84 11.22 -11.88
CA LEU A 182 6.34 11.36 -10.51
C LEU A 182 5.50 12.64 -10.39
N PHE A 183 4.26 12.52 -9.92
CA PHE A 183 3.46 13.61 -9.37
C PHE A 183 3.31 13.38 -7.87
N GLY A 184 4.18 14.03 -7.09
CA GLY A 184 4.43 13.75 -5.68
C GLY A 184 3.97 14.84 -4.72
N LYS A 185 4.03 14.50 -3.42
CA LYS A 185 3.58 15.36 -2.31
C LYS A 185 2.17 15.91 -2.54
N ALA A 186 1.23 14.99 -2.78
CA ALA A 186 -0.19 15.30 -2.65
C ALA A 186 -0.53 15.67 -1.19
N HIS A 187 -1.62 16.42 -0.96
CA HIS A 187 -2.02 16.84 0.38
C HIS A 187 -2.21 15.66 1.36
N TRP A 188 -2.73 14.55 0.84
CA TRP A 188 -2.94 13.29 1.56
C TRP A 188 -1.65 12.44 1.71
N GLY A 189 -0.49 12.95 1.31
CA GLY A 189 0.82 12.35 1.60
C GLY A 189 1.33 11.27 0.63
N GLY A 190 0.58 10.95 -0.43
CA GLY A 190 1.00 9.99 -1.46
C GLY A 190 1.48 10.61 -2.78
N SER A 191 1.56 9.78 -3.82
CA SER A 191 2.03 10.18 -5.16
C SER A 191 1.54 9.29 -6.31
N PHE A 192 1.44 9.89 -7.50
CA PHE A 192 1.10 9.21 -8.76
C PHE A 192 2.35 8.92 -9.58
N TRP A 193 2.49 7.69 -10.08
CA TRP A 193 3.62 7.21 -10.91
C TRP A 193 3.19 6.68 -12.28
N HIS A 194 1.94 6.24 -12.40
CA HIS A 194 1.39 5.63 -13.62
C HIS A 194 0.28 6.47 -14.26
N HIS A 195 -0.03 7.63 -13.67
CA HIS A 195 -1.14 8.49 -14.05
C HIS A 195 -0.70 9.95 -13.96
N ASP A 196 -1.08 10.77 -14.94
CA ASP A 196 -0.84 12.22 -14.95
C ASP A 196 -2.12 12.94 -14.48
N PRO A 197 -2.20 13.40 -13.22
CA PRO A 197 -3.40 14.04 -12.67
C PRO A 197 -3.71 15.40 -13.31
N THR A 198 -2.84 15.95 -14.17
CA THR A 198 -3.15 17.17 -14.95
C THR A 198 -4.13 16.88 -16.09
N LYS A 199 -4.13 15.67 -16.64
CA LYS A 199 -4.89 15.32 -17.86
C LYS A 199 -6.39 15.20 -17.56
N PRO A 200 -7.28 15.84 -18.35
CA PRO A 200 -8.73 15.79 -18.13
C PRO A 200 -9.30 14.37 -18.04
N LYS A 201 -8.88 13.44 -18.92
CA LYS A 201 -9.30 12.02 -18.88
C LYS A 201 -8.99 11.39 -17.52
N THR A 202 -7.75 11.53 -17.05
CA THR A 202 -7.29 10.99 -15.76
C THR A 202 -8.07 11.55 -14.57
N LYS A 203 -8.44 12.84 -14.60
CA LYS A 203 -9.33 13.43 -13.57
C LYS A 203 -10.71 12.77 -13.58
N THR A 204 -11.35 12.67 -14.75
CA THR A 204 -12.66 12.00 -14.91
C THR A 204 -12.61 10.54 -14.47
N ASP A 205 -11.56 9.80 -14.86
CA ASP A 205 -11.37 8.42 -14.46
C ASP A 205 -11.23 8.26 -12.94
N PHE A 206 -10.48 9.13 -12.26
CA PHE A 206 -10.33 9.06 -10.81
C PHE A 206 -11.59 9.47 -10.04
N ILE A 207 -12.33 10.49 -10.49
CA ILE A 207 -13.64 10.85 -9.92
C ILE A 207 -14.57 9.63 -9.99
N ARG A 208 -14.68 9.01 -11.16
CA ARG A 208 -15.51 7.83 -11.38
C ARG A 208 -15.06 6.62 -10.55
N ARG A 209 -13.74 6.42 -10.38
CA ARG A 209 -13.17 5.38 -9.48
C ARG A 209 -13.54 5.63 -8.01
N ALA A 210 -13.57 6.89 -7.56
CA ALA A 210 -13.96 7.25 -6.19
C ALA A 210 -15.48 7.11 -5.98
N GLU A 211 -16.30 7.58 -6.92
CA GLU A 211 -17.75 7.39 -6.89
C GLU A 211 -18.12 5.88 -6.91
N ARG A 212 -17.39 5.05 -7.67
CA ARG A 212 -17.54 3.58 -7.67
C ARG A 212 -17.22 2.97 -6.31
N LEU A 213 -16.20 3.47 -5.60
CA LEU A 213 -15.86 3.02 -4.25
C LEU A 213 -17.06 3.20 -3.30
N TYR A 214 -17.68 4.38 -3.32
CA TYR A 214 -18.89 4.72 -2.55
C TYR A 214 -20.18 4.02 -3.01
N GLY A 215 -20.15 3.31 -4.14
CA GLY A 215 -21.31 2.56 -4.65
C GLY A 215 -22.18 3.30 -5.67
N ASN A 216 -21.71 4.44 -6.19
CA ASN A 216 -22.49 5.31 -7.08
C ASN A 216 -22.36 4.95 -8.58
N HIS A 217 -21.70 3.84 -8.93
CA HIS A 217 -21.55 3.34 -10.32
C HIS A 217 -21.77 1.82 -10.43
N GLU A 218 -20.82 1.06 -10.99
CA GLU A 218 -21.05 -0.33 -11.43
C GLU A 218 -21.03 -1.37 -10.30
N VAL A 219 -20.79 -0.93 -9.07
CA VAL A 219 -20.86 -1.73 -7.85
C VAL A 219 -21.86 -1.04 -6.93
N PRO A 220 -22.95 -1.68 -6.50
CA PRO A 220 -23.96 -1.05 -5.66
C PRO A 220 -23.42 -0.80 -4.22
N PRO A 221 -24.02 0.13 -3.46
CA PRO A 221 -23.53 0.46 -2.11
C PRO A 221 -23.63 -0.72 -1.14
N GLU A 222 -24.60 -1.63 -1.31
CA GLU A 222 -24.82 -2.80 -0.45
C GLU A 222 -23.84 -3.96 -0.69
N LYS A 223 -23.06 -3.93 -1.79
CA LYS A 223 -22.11 -5.02 -2.12
C LYS A 223 -21.04 -5.12 -1.04
N ALA A 224 -20.88 -6.30 -0.42
CA ALA A 224 -19.80 -6.56 0.53
C ALA A 224 -18.43 -6.33 -0.11
N ARG A 225 -17.51 -5.68 0.60
CA ARG A 225 -16.21 -5.23 0.09
C ARG A 225 -15.06 -5.82 0.91
N CYS A 226 -14.17 -6.54 0.24
CA CYS A 226 -12.91 -7.03 0.77
C CYS A 226 -11.78 -6.10 0.31
N PHE A 227 -11.28 -5.29 1.23
CA PHE A 227 -10.15 -4.40 0.99
C PHE A 227 -8.83 -5.14 1.21
N VAL A 228 -7.86 -4.90 0.34
CA VAL A 228 -6.49 -5.41 0.46
C VAL A 228 -5.55 -4.21 0.51
N TRP A 229 -4.73 -4.16 1.54
CA TRP A 229 -3.79 -3.07 1.81
C TRP A 229 -2.43 -3.65 2.19
N ALA A 230 -1.39 -3.31 1.43
CA ALA A 230 -0.02 -3.52 1.89
C ALA A 230 0.40 -2.30 2.72
N ILE A 231 0.86 -2.49 3.94
CA ILE A 231 1.33 -1.36 4.76
C ILE A 231 2.66 -0.84 4.22
N ASN A 232 2.87 0.47 4.28
CA ASN A 232 4.13 1.06 3.85
C ASN A 232 5.26 0.84 4.86
N SER A 233 4.93 0.72 6.14
CA SER A 233 5.87 0.46 7.23
C SER A 233 5.12 -0.21 8.37
N THR A 234 5.81 -0.95 9.24
CA THR A 234 5.20 -1.48 10.48
C THR A 234 4.64 -0.38 11.40
N ARG A 235 5.04 0.88 11.21
CA ARG A 235 4.45 2.04 11.89
C ARG A 235 2.99 2.32 11.50
N GLU A 236 2.51 1.80 10.38
CA GLU A 236 1.11 1.98 9.93
C GLU A 236 0.16 0.90 10.49
N LEU A 237 0.62 -0.01 11.35
CA LEU A 237 -0.28 -1.02 11.94
C LEU A 237 -1.34 -0.41 12.85
N ASP A 238 -1.02 0.66 13.58
CA ASP A 238 -2.00 1.40 14.38
C ASP A 238 -3.10 2.05 13.50
N ASP A 239 -2.79 2.36 12.23
CA ASP A 239 -3.78 2.86 11.27
C ASP A 239 -4.75 1.75 10.81
N SER A 240 -4.49 0.45 11.00
CA SER A 240 -5.34 -0.60 10.40
C SER A 240 -6.75 -0.66 10.98
N VAL A 241 -6.89 -0.50 12.30
CA VAL A 241 -8.20 -0.46 12.97
C VAL A 241 -8.93 0.84 12.60
N ARG A 242 -8.23 1.98 12.65
CA ARG A 242 -8.80 3.28 12.23
C ARG A 242 -9.25 3.24 10.77
N LEU A 243 -8.46 2.65 9.86
CA LEU A 243 -8.79 2.51 8.45
C LEU A 243 -10.04 1.64 8.25
N ARG A 244 -10.17 0.52 8.98
CA ARG A 244 -11.41 -0.28 8.99
C ARG A 244 -12.59 0.57 9.44
N ASP A 245 -12.47 1.30 10.53
CA ASP A 245 -13.55 2.15 11.07
C ASP A 245 -13.94 3.26 10.08
N THR A 246 -12.97 3.95 9.48
CA THR A 246 -13.18 4.97 8.45
C THR A 246 -13.85 4.37 7.21
N LEU A 247 -13.47 3.16 6.77
CA LEU A 247 -14.15 2.46 5.67
C LEU A 247 -15.60 2.12 5.99
N CYS A 248 -15.89 1.63 7.21
CA CYS A 248 -17.27 1.40 7.67
C CYS A 248 -18.11 2.68 7.71
N GLN A 249 -17.53 3.79 8.17
CA GLN A 249 -18.19 5.10 8.19
C GLN A 249 -18.45 5.64 6.78
N ALA A 250 -17.49 5.47 5.86
CA ALA A 250 -17.58 5.87 4.46
C ALA A 250 -18.57 5.00 3.65
N LEU A 251 -18.81 3.75 4.08
CA LEU A 251 -19.57 2.74 3.34
C LEU A 251 -20.60 2.03 4.24
N PRO A 252 -21.53 2.77 4.87
CA PRO A 252 -22.39 2.26 5.96
C PRO A 252 -23.40 1.19 5.53
N MET A 253 -23.54 0.95 4.23
CA MET A 253 -24.49 -0.02 3.66
C MET A 253 -23.85 -1.38 3.31
N CYS A 254 -22.52 -1.53 3.37
CA CYS A 254 -21.87 -2.81 3.08
C CYS A 254 -21.11 -3.39 4.27
N GLU A 255 -21.00 -4.72 4.26
CA GLU A 255 -20.01 -5.42 5.06
C GLU A 255 -18.59 -5.12 4.56
N VAL A 256 -17.73 -4.65 5.46
CA VAL A 256 -16.33 -4.29 5.20
C VAL A 256 -15.42 -5.33 5.83
N ARG A 257 -14.48 -5.86 5.04
CA ARG A 257 -13.36 -6.71 5.51
C ARG A 257 -12.04 -6.11 5.05
N LEU A 258 -11.00 -6.21 5.87
CA LEU A 258 -9.67 -5.66 5.58
C LEU A 258 -8.60 -6.75 5.71
N LEU A 259 -7.88 -6.99 4.61
CA LEU A 259 -6.65 -7.78 4.58
C LEU A 259 -5.45 -6.85 4.59
N VAL A 260 -4.63 -6.97 5.63
CA VAL A 260 -3.40 -6.20 5.83
C VAL A 260 -2.20 -7.09 5.45
N LEU A 261 -1.43 -6.69 4.45
CA LEU A 261 -0.23 -7.37 3.99
C LEU A 261 1.00 -6.70 4.61
N ILE A 262 1.82 -7.48 5.31
CA ILE A 262 3.01 -7.02 6.04
C ILE A 262 4.23 -7.59 5.32
N ASP A 263 4.91 -6.79 4.52
CA ASP A 263 6.09 -7.22 3.74
C ASP A 263 7.34 -7.45 4.58
N LEU A 264 8.32 -8.11 3.94
CA LEU A 264 9.67 -8.30 4.45
C LEU A 264 9.64 -8.98 5.82
N GLN A 265 9.14 -10.21 5.88
CA GLN A 265 8.97 -10.95 7.15
C GLN A 265 9.74 -12.28 7.11
N THR A 266 10.37 -12.64 8.22
CA THR A 266 11.16 -13.88 8.34
C THR A 266 10.26 -15.11 8.44
N THR A 267 9.03 -14.97 8.93
CA THR A 267 8.04 -16.06 8.99
C THR A 267 6.70 -15.62 8.36
N PRO A 268 6.26 -16.23 7.25
CA PRO A 268 4.92 -16.01 6.73
C PRO A 268 3.89 -16.72 7.62
N ARG A 269 2.85 -15.99 8.04
CA ARG A 269 1.74 -16.48 8.86
C ARG A 269 0.53 -15.55 8.75
N PRO A 270 -0.69 -16.08 8.85
CA PRO A 270 -1.88 -15.29 9.11
C PRO A 270 -2.04 -15.04 10.62
N ILE A 271 -2.47 -13.83 10.97
CA ILE A 271 -2.69 -13.35 12.34
C ILE A 271 -4.02 -12.60 12.38
N CYS A 272 -4.84 -12.80 13.40
CA CYS A 272 -6.01 -11.97 13.66
C CYS A 272 -6.04 -11.50 15.11
N ILE A 273 -6.74 -10.39 15.36
CA ILE A 273 -7.05 -9.93 16.70
C ILE A 273 -8.42 -10.53 17.05
N SER A 274 -8.55 -11.25 18.17
CA SER A 274 -9.81 -11.98 18.47
C SER A 274 -11.03 -11.06 18.61
N ALA A 275 -10.82 -9.78 18.97
CA ALA A 275 -11.86 -8.75 18.99
C ALA A 275 -12.24 -8.17 17.61
N GLU A 276 -11.43 -8.41 16.57
CA GLU A 276 -11.55 -7.78 15.24
C GLU A 276 -11.51 -8.81 14.08
N PRO A 277 -12.46 -9.76 14.00
CA PRO A 277 -12.43 -10.87 13.02
C PRO A 277 -12.56 -10.42 11.55
N ASN A 278 -12.96 -9.18 11.30
CA ASN A 278 -13.04 -8.57 9.97
C ASN A 278 -11.70 -7.96 9.50
N ILE A 279 -10.66 -7.97 10.35
CA ILE A 279 -9.29 -7.59 10.00
C ILE A 279 -8.41 -8.84 10.08
N LEU A 280 -7.76 -9.19 8.97
CA LEU A 280 -6.77 -10.26 8.91
C LEU A 280 -5.43 -9.68 8.49
N PHE A 281 -4.37 -10.05 9.20
CA PHE A 281 -3.00 -9.66 8.91
C PHE A 281 -2.26 -10.86 8.33
N CYS A 282 -1.55 -10.69 7.22
CA CYS A 282 -0.73 -11.73 6.62
C CYS A 282 0.70 -11.23 6.45
N THR A 283 1.66 -11.89 7.10
CA THR A 283 3.08 -11.61 6.91
C THR A 283 3.59 -12.25 5.61
N ILE A 284 4.31 -11.48 4.81
CA ILE A 284 4.81 -11.85 3.49
C ILE A 284 6.32 -12.08 3.56
N HIS A 285 6.75 -13.26 3.14
CA HIS A 285 8.12 -13.71 3.35
C HIS A 285 9.15 -12.88 2.55
N GLU A 286 10.29 -12.54 3.18
CA GLU A 286 11.30 -11.66 2.59
C GLU A 286 12.05 -12.21 1.36
N SER A 287 11.85 -13.48 0.98
CA SER A 287 12.60 -14.16 -0.10
C SER A 287 12.57 -13.46 -1.47
N VAL A 288 11.50 -12.72 -1.79
CA VAL A 288 11.40 -11.96 -3.05
C VAL A 288 12.15 -10.63 -3.02
N LEU A 289 12.45 -10.11 -1.82
CA LEU A 289 13.16 -8.86 -1.57
C LEU A 289 14.61 -9.09 -1.10
N ALA A 290 14.95 -10.33 -0.73
CA ALA A 290 16.29 -10.77 -0.37
C ALA A 290 17.34 -10.41 -1.43
N ASN A 291 18.58 -10.20 -0.98
CA ASN A 291 19.69 -9.73 -1.80
C ASN A 291 19.37 -8.41 -2.54
N ASN A 292 18.81 -7.44 -1.81
CA ASN A 292 18.44 -6.12 -2.33
C ASN A 292 17.54 -6.18 -3.59
N GLY A 293 16.55 -7.09 -3.58
CA GLY A 293 15.59 -7.24 -4.67
C GLY A 293 16.15 -7.80 -5.97
N VAL A 294 17.37 -8.36 -6.02
CA VAL A 294 17.94 -8.96 -7.26
C VAL A 294 17.03 -10.04 -7.86
N ASN A 295 16.32 -10.78 -7.02
CA ASN A 295 15.37 -11.82 -7.45
C ASN A 295 13.94 -11.30 -7.64
N TRP A 296 13.68 -10.03 -7.37
CA TRP A 296 12.36 -9.44 -7.33
C TRP A 296 11.76 -9.34 -8.74
N THR A 297 10.49 -9.74 -8.87
CA THR A 297 9.68 -9.43 -10.06
C THR A 297 8.26 -9.12 -9.63
N MET A 298 7.54 -8.36 -10.46
CA MET A 298 6.12 -8.09 -10.24
C MET A 298 5.30 -9.38 -10.08
N GLN A 299 5.60 -10.40 -10.90
CA GLN A 299 4.93 -11.70 -10.82
C GLN A 299 5.15 -12.36 -9.45
N LYS A 300 6.40 -12.52 -9.00
CA LYS A 300 6.70 -13.21 -7.73
C LYS A 300 6.08 -12.50 -6.52
N GLN A 301 6.13 -11.17 -6.47
CA GLN A 301 5.43 -10.40 -5.43
C GLN A 301 3.91 -10.63 -5.50
N SER A 302 3.35 -10.63 -6.71
CA SER A 302 1.91 -10.86 -6.92
C SER A 302 1.47 -12.28 -6.59
N GLU A 303 2.37 -13.27 -6.64
CA GLU A 303 2.11 -14.65 -6.25
C GLU A 303 2.05 -14.80 -4.72
N LEU A 304 3.00 -14.23 -3.97
CA LEU A 304 2.95 -14.24 -2.49
C LEU A 304 1.72 -13.50 -1.95
N TYR A 305 1.40 -12.34 -2.53
CA TYR A 305 0.19 -11.61 -2.17
C TYR A 305 -1.08 -12.39 -2.58
N ALA A 306 -1.08 -13.08 -3.72
CA ALA A 306 -2.19 -13.93 -4.14
C ALA A 306 -2.43 -15.11 -3.17
N GLU A 307 -1.37 -15.70 -2.62
CA GLU A 307 -1.48 -16.71 -1.55
C GLU A 307 -2.15 -16.14 -0.30
N ALA A 308 -1.72 -14.95 0.16
CA ALA A 308 -2.31 -14.27 1.32
C ALA A 308 -3.78 -13.86 1.09
N ILE A 309 -4.12 -13.35 -0.11
CA ILE A 309 -5.50 -13.00 -0.49
C ILE A 309 -6.38 -14.26 -0.54
N ALA A 310 -5.85 -15.37 -1.09
CA ALA A 310 -6.60 -16.61 -1.17
C ALA A 310 -6.82 -17.25 0.21
N PHE A 311 -5.83 -17.14 1.11
CA PHE A 311 -6.00 -17.54 2.51
C PHE A 311 -7.12 -16.74 3.19
N ALA A 312 -7.12 -15.40 3.04
CA ALA A 312 -8.13 -14.53 3.63
C ALA A 312 -9.55 -14.87 3.14
N ILE A 313 -9.71 -15.13 1.83
CA ILE A 313 -10.97 -15.60 1.23
C ILE A 313 -11.44 -16.89 1.91
N ARG A 314 -10.56 -17.91 2.01
CA ARG A 314 -10.89 -19.21 2.61
C ARG A 314 -11.23 -19.11 4.10
N TYR A 315 -10.52 -18.25 4.84
CA TYR A 315 -10.79 -17.97 6.25
C TYR A 315 -12.18 -17.35 6.43
N TRP A 316 -12.48 -16.25 5.72
CA TRP A 316 -13.78 -15.57 5.82
C TRP A 316 -14.94 -16.38 5.21
N SER A 317 -14.69 -17.26 4.24
CA SER A 317 -15.70 -18.20 3.73
C SER A 317 -15.93 -19.43 4.62
N ARG A 318 -15.19 -19.56 5.74
CA ARG A 318 -15.20 -20.72 6.64
C ARG A 318 -14.93 -22.03 5.90
N THR A 319 -13.94 -22.01 5.02
CA THR A 319 -13.45 -23.20 4.33
C THR A 319 -12.66 -24.07 5.31
N PRO A 320 -12.97 -25.38 5.42
CA PRO A 320 -12.29 -26.29 6.34
C PRO A 320 -10.76 -26.33 6.16
N GLY A 321 -10.04 -26.50 7.26
CA GLY A 321 -8.58 -26.51 7.28
C GLY A 321 -7.96 -25.10 7.27
N THR A 322 -8.75 -24.07 7.58
CA THR A 322 -8.25 -22.74 7.95
C THR A 322 -8.24 -22.54 9.47
N GLU A 323 -9.01 -23.36 10.22
CA GLU A 323 -9.03 -23.39 11.66
C GLU A 323 -7.67 -23.81 12.24
N GLY A 324 -7.20 -23.10 13.29
CA GLY A 324 -5.91 -23.37 13.94
C GLY A 324 -4.66 -22.98 13.15
N VAL A 325 -4.80 -22.47 11.92
CA VAL A 325 -3.68 -21.92 11.12
C VAL A 325 -3.45 -20.43 11.42
N VAL A 326 -4.51 -19.70 11.77
CA VAL A 326 -4.43 -18.28 12.17
C VAL A 326 -3.94 -18.18 13.60
N ALA A 327 -2.89 -17.37 13.81
CA ALA A 327 -2.49 -16.99 15.14
C ALA A 327 -3.46 -15.92 15.68
N GLU A 328 -4.21 -16.27 16.72
CA GLU A 328 -5.07 -15.31 17.43
C GLU A 328 -4.25 -14.55 18.49
N VAL A 329 -4.48 -13.24 18.58
CA VAL A 329 -3.89 -12.37 19.62
C VAL A 329 -4.91 -11.39 20.20
N ASP A 330 -4.61 -10.84 21.38
CA ASP A 330 -5.51 -9.90 22.06
C ASP A 330 -5.41 -8.47 21.52
N SER A 331 -4.27 -8.06 20.94
CA SER A 331 -4.05 -6.67 20.54
C SER A 331 -3.09 -6.47 19.35
N LEU A 332 -3.15 -5.27 18.73
CA LEU A 332 -2.14 -4.81 17.76
C LEU A 332 -0.72 -4.85 18.31
N ARG A 333 -0.53 -4.62 19.61
CA ARG A 333 0.79 -4.64 20.26
C ARG A 333 1.42 -6.03 20.19
N ASP A 334 0.60 -7.07 20.30
CA ASP A 334 1.06 -8.46 20.21
C ASP A 334 1.47 -8.78 18.76
N ILE A 335 0.72 -8.30 17.76
CA ILE A 335 1.12 -8.37 16.34
C ILE A 335 2.48 -7.69 16.14
N CYS A 336 2.66 -6.47 16.65
CA CYS A 336 3.93 -5.75 16.59
C CYS A 336 5.12 -6.49 17.26
N SER A 337 4.85 -7.41 18.20
CA SER A 337 5.88 -8.28 18.80
C SER A 337 6.20 -9.54 18.01
N MET A 338 5.32 -9.93 17.06
CA MET A 338 5.43 -11.14 16.25
C MET A 338 6.02 -10.92 14.85
N ILE A 339 6.26 -9.66 14.48
CA ILE A 339 6.72 -9.24 13.15
C ILE A 339 8.10 -8.57 13.23
N ASP A 340 8.78 -8.57 12.09
CA ASP A 340 10.02 -7.83 11.92
C ASP A 340 9.72 -6.40 11.41
N SER A 341 10.34 -5.39 12.01
CA SER A 341 10.12 -3.98 11.62
C SER A 341 10.74 -3.62 10.25
N PHE A 342 10.00 -2.85 9.44
CA PHE A 342 10.46 -2.36 8.12
C PHE A 342 9.89 -0.99 7.71
N ASP A 343 10.53 -0.37 6.71
CA ASP A 343 10.13 0.89 6.08
C ASP A 343 10.20 0.82 4.54
N GLY A 344 9.09 1.09 3.87
CA GLY A 344 8.88 1.06 2.41
C GLY A 344 9.29 2.33 1.65
N GLY A 345 9.97 3.27 2.30
CA GLY A 345 10.30 4.58 1.75
C GLY A 345 9.12 5.55 1.76
N VAL A 346 9.40 6.83 1.51
CA VAL A 346 8.39 7.91 1.60
C VAL A 346 7.38 7.83 0.45
N PRO A 347 6.07 7.55 0.69
CA PRO A 347 5.08 7.40 -0.37
C PRO A 347 4.85 8.66 -1.23
N ALA A 348 5.23 9.83 -0.73
CA ALA A 348 5.12 11.10 -1.45
C ALA A 348 6.17 11.28 -2.56
N THR A 349 7.29 10.54 -2.53
CA THR A 349 8.49 10.81 -3.37
C THR A 349 9.31 9.59 -3.80
N GLU A 350 9.22 8.45 -3.12
CA GLU A 350 9.98 7.23 -3.45
C GLU A 350 9.11 6.18 -4.16
N LEU A 351 9.74 5.17 -4.76
CA LEU A 351 9.09 3.90 -5.09
C LEU A 351 8.99 3.00 -3.86
N TYR A 352 8.13 1.99 -3.90
CA TYR A 352 8.00 1.04 -2.79
C TYR A 352 9.19 0.08 -2.79
N PHE A 353 10.02 0.15 -1.76
CA PHE A 353 11.14 -0.75 -1.57
C PHE A 353 11.38 -0.98 -0.07
N PRO A 354 10.72 -2.00 0.53
CA PRO A 354 10.78 -2.24 1.98
C PRO A 354 12.20 -2.62 2.42
N ARG A 355 12.68 -1.92 3.44
CA ARG A 355 14.00 -2.06 4.05
C ARG A 355 13.86 -2.34 5.54
N ARG A 356 14.75 -3.17 6.09
CA ARG A 356 14.90 -3.34 7.55
C ARG A 356 15.29 -2.01 8.18
N PHE A 357 14.74 -1.69 9.35
CA PHE A 357 15.32 -0.62 10.18
C PHE A 357 16.75 -1.03 10.61
N GLN A 358 17.66 -0.07 10.59
CA GLN A 358 19.03 -0.24 11.09
C GLN A 358 19.23 0.61 12.34
N GLY A 359 20.02 0.11 13.30
CA GLY A 359 20.27 0.75 14.58
C GLY A 359 19.57 0.07 15.75
N GLN A 360 19.54 0.75 16.90
CA GLN A 360 18.89 0.29 18.13
C GLN A 360 17.71 1.21 18.48
N GLU A 361 16.62 0.64 18.98
CA GLU A 361 15.51 1.44 19.48
C GLU A 361 15.88 2.15 20.80
N MET A 362 15.69 3.46 20.86
CA MET A 362 15.95 4.24 22.07
C MET A 362 14.76 4.17 23.04
N ALA A 363 14.75 3.17 23.91
CA ALA A 363 13.79 3.06 25.01
C ALA A 363 14.03 4.14 26.09
N ILE A 364 13.55 5.36 25.86
CA ILE A 364 13.51 6.40 26.89
C ILE A 364 12.43 6.03 27.91
N GLN A 365 12.85 5.53 29.07
CA GLN A 365 11.96 5.41 30.22
C GLN A 365 11.44 6.79 30.61
N ARG A 366 10.21 7.11 30.20
CA ARG A 366 9.48 8.24 30.78
C ARG A 366 9.31 7.92 32.25
N VAL A 367 10.00 8.66 33.12
CA VAL A 367 9.74 8.66 34.56
C VAL A 367 8.26 8.96 34.71
N HIS A 368 7.49 7.93 35.04
CA HIS A 368 6.07 8.08 35.31
C HIS A 368 6.00 8.93 36.57
N ARG A 369 5.79 10.25 36.41
CA ARG A 369 5.44 11.08 37.56
C ARG A 369 4.23 10.37 38.16
N PRO A 370 4.29 9.90 39.41
CA PRO A 370 3.11 9.32 40.02
C PRO A 370 2.03 10.37 39.85
N SER A 371 0.94 9.96 39.19
CA SER A 371 -0.23 10.82 39.09
C SER A 371 -0.56 11.18 40.53
N HIS A 372 -0.36 12.45 40.89
CA HIS A 372 -0.96 12.98 42.09
C HIS A 372 -2.44 12.73 41.87
N GLU A 373 -2.99 11.69 42.51
CA GLU A 373 -4.41 11.60 42.72
C GLU A 373 -4.79 12.97 43.25
N PRO A 374 -5.69 13.71 42.57
CA PRO A 374 -6.16 14.97 43.12
C PRO A 374 -6.79 14.60 44.44
N SER A 375 -6.10 14.95 45.54
CA SER A 375 -6.52 14.60 46.88
C SER A 375 -7.96 15.08 47.00
N VAL A 376 -8.89 14.13 47.07
CA VAL A 376 -10.32 14.44 47.11
C VAL A 376 -10.57 15.00 48.49
N VAL A 377 -10.30 16.29 48.64
CA VAL A 377 -10.70 17.08 49.80
C VAL A 377 -12.20 16.87 49.90
N PRO A 378 -12.73 16.34 51.02
CA PRO A 378 -14.14 16.08 51.14
C PRO A 378 -14.89 17.40 51.00
N VAL A 379 -15.54 17.60 49.85
CA VAL A 379 -16.44 18.73 49.65
C VAL A 379 -17.63 18.46 50.57
N ALA A 380 -17.64 19.13 51.72
CA ALA A 380 -18.73 19.03 52.67
C ALA A 380 -20.04 19.39 51.95
N ASN A 381 -21.06 18.54 52.12
CA ASN A 381 -22.36 18.70 51.48
C ASN A 381 -22.98 20.07 51.79
N MET A 382 -22.82 21.04 50.87
CA MET A 382 -23.65 22.23 50.83
C MET A 382 -24.86 21.92 49.95
N THR A 383 -26.01 21.79 50.60
CA THR A 383 -27.30 21.52 49.96
C THR A 383 -27.88 22.77 49.30
N ASN A 384 -28.58 22.54 48.18
CA ASN A 384 -29.64 23.36 47.58
C ASN A 384 -29.23 24.68 46.88
N GLY A 385 -29.41 24.69 45.56
CA GLY A 385 -29.40 25.89 44.71
C GLY A 385 -29.58 25.51 43.24
N THR A 386 -30.84 25.39 42.78
CA THR A 386 -31.13 25.18 41.35
C THR A 386 -31.06 26.50 40.60
N ASP A 387 -30.09 26.66 39.70
CA ASP A 387 -29.96 27.81 38.80
C ASP A 387 -30.12 27.35 37.32
N PRO A 388 -31.00 27.94 36.49
CA PRO A 388 -31.34 27.37 35.17
C PRO A 388 -30.36 27.69 34.02
N ASP A 389 -29.40 28.60 34.19
CA ASP A 389 -28.72 29.27 33.06
C ASP A 389 -27.43 28.60 32.53
N GLU A 390 -27.00 27.46 33.09
CA GLU A 390 -25.69 26.85 32.78
C GLU A 390 -25.63 26.06 31.44
N ARG A 391 -26.52 26.34 30.48
CA ARG A 391 -26.56 25.67 29.16
C ARG A 391 -25.81 26.38 28.03
N ALA A 392 -25.27 27.58 28.25
CA ALA A 392 -24.62 28.37 27.19
C ALA A 392 -23.11 28.10 27.00
N ALA A 393 -22.40 27.59 28.00
CA ALA A 393 -20.93 27.59 28.03
C ALA A 393 -20.24 26.48 27.20
N HIS A 394 -20.95 25.38 26.88
CA HIS A 394 -20.29 24.14 26.46
C HIS A 394 -19.87 24.06 24.97
N ASN A 395 -20.10 25.12 24.17
CA ASN A 395 -19.79 25.16 22.73
C ASN A 395 -18.51 25.94 22.36
N GLY A 396 -17.81 26.56 23.32
CA GLY A 396 -16.68 27.44 23.04
C GLY A 396 -15.33 26.75 22.75
N LEU A 397 -15.10 25.53 23.26
CA LEU A 397 -13.74 25.00 23.43
C LEU A 397 -13.15 24.20 22.24
N ARG A 398 -13.85 24.12 21.09
CA ARG A 398 -13.43 23.28 19.95
C ARG A 398 -12.59 23.98 18.87
N LYS A 399 -12.17 25.24 19.09
CA LYS A 399 -11.62 26.12 18.03
C LYS A 399 -10.16 26.57 18.24
N LEU A 400 -9.39 25.91 19.10
CA LEU A 400 -8.10 26.41 19.61
C LEU A 400 -6.90 25.46 19.50
N LEU A 401 -6.96 24.43 18.64
CA LEU A 401 -5.88 23.43 18.43
C LEU A 401 -5.56 23.16 16.94
N SER A 402 -5.43 24.20 16.11
CA SER A 402 -5.17 24.05 14.67
C SER A 402 -3.88 24.71 14.15
N HIS A 403 -2.99 25.19 15.03
CA HIS A 403 -1.73 25.84 14.63
C HIS A 403 -0.51 25.22 15.35
N VAL A 404 0.64 25.25 14.65
CA VAL A 404 1.97 24.73 15.02
C VAL A 404 2.20 23.23 14.75
N ILE A 405 2.45 22.89 13.48
CA ILE A 405 3.64 22.12 13.05
C ILE A 405 4.11 22.68 11.70
N THR A 406 5.38 23.10 11.59
CA THR A 406 6.07 23.33 10.31
C THR A 406 7.37 22.51 10.31
N PRO A 407 7.61 21.60 9.35
CA PRO A 407 8.88 20.89 9.25
C PRO A 407 9.96 21.78 8.61
N ASN A 408 11.07 22.00 9.33
CA ASN A 408 12.26 22.60 8.73
C ASN A 408 12.87 21.66 7.69
N GLN A 409 13.35 22.24 6.58
CA GLN A 409 14.04 21.50 5.53
C GLN A 409 15.51 21.24 5.93
N VAL A 410 15.96 20.01 5.74
CA VAL A 410 17.40 19.65 5.70
C VAL A 410 17.68 19.10 4.30
N PRO A 411 18.72 19.58 3.60
CA PRO A 411 19.09 19.01 2.30
C PRO A 411 19.71 17.62 2.51
N ILE A 412 19.14 16.61 1.85
CA ILE A 412 19.65 15.24 1.84
C ILE A 412 20.59 15.06 0.62
N PRO A 413 21.75 14.39 0.74
CA PRO A 413 22.63 14.13 -0.40
C PRO A 413 21.98 13.21 -1.43
N VAL A 414 22.21 13.49 -2.72
CA VAL A 414 21.70 12.67 -3.84
C VAL A 414 22.83 11.77 -4.35
N GLU A 415 23.05 10.62 -3.72
CA GLU A 415 23.94 9.57 -4.23
C GLU A 415 23.38 8.16 -3.98
N HIS A 416 22.78 7.56 -5.00
CA HIS A 416 23.38 6.40 -5.68
C HIS A 416 22.50 6.00 -6.88
N GLU A 417 23.04 6.09 -8.10
CA GLU A 417 22.46 5.37 -9.24
C GLU A 417 22.57 3.87 -8.97
N MET A 418 21.44 3.15 -9.02
CA MET A 418 21.43 1.70 -9.11
C MET A 418 20.72 1.27 -10.39
N LEU A 419 21.46 0.50 -11.19
CA LEU A 419 21.07 0.02 -12.51
C LEU A 419 19.84 -0.89 -12.42
N TRP A 420 18.69 -0.40 -12.87
CA TRP A 420 17.60 -1.28 -13.31
C TRP A 420 18.09 -2.06 -14.54
N ALA A 421 18.10 -3.39 -14.45
CA ALA A 421 18.50 -4.24 -15.56
C ALA A 421 17.42 -4.20 -16.67
N PRO A 422 17.71 -3.68 -17.87
CA PRO A 422 16.80 -3.81 -19.00
C PRO A 422 16.89 -5.24 -19.55
N GLY A 423 15.85 -6.03 -19.33
CA GLY A 423 15.72 -7.32 -20.00
C GLY A 423 15.66 -7.13 -21.53
N VAL A 424 16.47 -7.90 -22.25
CA VAL A 424 16.57 -7.99 -23.73
C VAL A 424 17.32 -6.84 -24.42
N SER A 425 18.60 -7.11 -24.70
CA SER A 425 19.44 -6.38 -25.65
C SER A 425 18.81 -6.32 -27.05
N ARG A 426 18.75 -5.12 -27.64
CA ARG A 426 18.48 -4.97 -29.09
C ARG A 426 19.72 -5.42 -29.86
N GLY A 427 19.67 -6.65 -30.39
CA GLY A 427 20.67 -7.14 -31.35
C GLY A 427 20.79 -6.19 -32.55
N THR A 428 22.01 -5.73 -32.82
CA THR A 428 22.28 -4.77 -33.89
C THR A 428 22.06 -5.39 -35.27
N SER A 429 21.27 -4.70 -36.11
CA SER A 429 21.19 -4.99 -37.54
C SER A 429 22.56 -4.87 -38.21
N ARG A 430 22.93 -5.86 -39.02
CA ARG A 430 23.94 -5.70 -40.07
C ARG A 430 23.48 -6.41 -41.33
N ALA A 431 23.48 -5.67 -42.43
CA ALA A 431 22.97 -6.14 -43.71
C ALA A 431 23.93 -7.12 -44.40
N ALA A 432 23.35 -8.10 -45.11
CA ALA A 432 24.01 -8.79 -46.21
C ALA A 432 22.98 -9.00 -47.33
N SER A 433 23.16 -8.27 -48.43
CA SER A 433 22.40 -8.44 -49.66
C SER A 433 22.96 -9.58 -50.51
N ARG A 434 22.11 -10.35 -51.21
CA ARG A 434 22.29 -10.71 -52.64
C ARG A 434 21.22 -11.64 -53.23
N SER A 435 21.03 -11.42 -54.54
CA SER A 435 20.61 -12.35 -55.62
C SER A 435 19.20 -12.96 -55.62
N ALA A 436 18.60 -12.89 -56.82
CA ALA A 436 17.27 -13.35 -57.19
C ALA A 436 17.27 -14.75 -57.86
N SER A 437 16.10 -15.13 -58.37
CA SER A 437 15.82 -16.20 -59.37
C SER A 437 15.43 -17.58 -58.77
N PRO A 438 14.72 -18.46 -59.52
CA PRO A 438 13.26 -18.54 -59.36
C PRO A 438 12.70 -19.98 -59.20
N ALA A 439 11.38 -20.09 -58.96
CA ALA A 439 10.43 -21.15 -59.37
C ALA A 439 10.89 -22.64 -59.44
N PRO A 440 10.11 -23.61 -58.90
CA PRO A 440 8.86 -23.94 -59.57
C PRO A 440 7.67 -24.40 -58.69
N SER A 441 6.52 -24.46 -59.33
CA SER A 441 5.28 -25.10 -58.88
C SER A 441 5.37 -26.63 -58.88
N ARG A 442 4.62 -27.29 -57.98
CA ARG A 442 3.79 -28.49 -58.29
C ARG A 442 2.92 -28.95 -57.12
N GLN A 443 1.69 -29.37 -57.48
CA GLN A 443 0.90 -30.52 -56.96
C GLN A 443 0.77 -30.67 -55.43
N SER A 444 -0.39 -30.40 -54.81
CA SER A 444 -1.69 -31.13 -54.84
C SER A 444 -1.74 -32.40 -53.98
N VAL A 445 -2.96 -32.81 -53.60
CA VAL A 445 -3.37 -34.05 -52.86
C VAL A 445 -3.64 -33.84 -51.36
N ALA A 446 -4.91 -33.61 -51.04
CA ALA A 446 -5.61 -34.22 -49.90
C ALA A 446 -6.05 -35.66 -50.33
N PRO A 447 -6.64 -36.56 -49.48
CA PRO A 447 -7.30 -36.30 -48.19
C PRO A 447 -7.19 -37.46 -47.13
N VAL A 448 -8.07 -37.42 -46.12
CA VAL A 448 -8.64 -38.53 -45.31
C VAL A 448 -7.91 -38.99 -44.02
N CYS A 449 -8.68 -38.90 -42.92
CA CYS A 449 -8.73 -39.67 -41.66
C CYS A 449 -7.51 -40.45 -41.15
N TYR A 450 -7.14 -40.23 -39.89
CA TYR A 450 -7.90 -40.77 -38.74
C TYR A 450 -7.94 -39.77 -37.57
#